data_AF-A0A2W4BIV3-F1
#
_entry.id   AF-A0A2W4BIV3-F1
#
_cell.length_a   1.000
_cell.length_b   1.000
_cell.length_c   1.000
_cell.angle_alpha   90.00
_cell.angle_beta   90.00
_cell.angle_gamma   90.00
#
_symmetry.space_group_name_H-M   'P 1'
#
loop_
_entity.id
_entity.type
_entity.pdbx_description
1 polymer ?
#
loop_
_entity_poly.entity_id
_entity_poly.type
_entity_poly.pdbx_seq_one_letter_code
_entity_poly.pdbx_strand_id
1 'polypeptide(L)'
;MEESKDLVLFFIYEDEDGYFETEIVENVIVLKEIKDIITEEETLVYTSADGSSDEISLDDVEHYRYVSHNSHLSNYIRSNDRADCEWDQCRNLISETK
;
A
#
# COMPACT_ATOMS: atom_id res chain seq x y z
N MET A 1 24.00 0.77 3.45
CA MET A 1 23.05 0.76 2.32
C MET A 1 21.70 1.02 2.94
N GLU A 2 20.95 1.99 2.42
CA GLU A 2 19.54 2.10 2.81
C GLU A 2 18.84 0.80 2.43
N GLU A 3 18.05 0.28 3.37
CA GLU A 3 17.22 -0.88 3.12
C GLU A 3 16.16 -0.48 2.08
N SER A 4 15.99 -1.28 1.03
CA SER A 4 14.93 -1.04 0.05
C SER A 4 13.57 -1.09 0.75
N LYS A 5 12.64 -0.26 0.28
CA LYS A 5 11.32 -0.13 0.86
C LYS A 5 10.27 -0.16 -0.24
N ASP A 6 9.10 -0.69 0.09
CA ASP A 6 7.96 -0.74 -0.78
C ASP A 6 6.83 0.13 -0.23
N LEU A 7 6.00 0.62 -1.14
CA LEU A 7 4.73 1.22 -0.82
C LEU A 7 3.64 0.17 -1.04
N VAL A 8 2.84 -0.05 0.00
CA VAL A 8 1.66 -0.90 -0.04
C VAL A 8 0.42 -0.02 0.02
N LEU A 9 -0.49 -0.20 -0.94
CA LEU A 9 -1.74 0.54 -1.09
C LEU A 9 -2.90 -0.39 -0.77
N PHE A 10 -3.85 0.08 0.03
CA PHE A 10 -5.12 -0.58 0.32
C PHE A 10 -6.23 0.29 -0.25
N PHE A 11 -6.98 -0.23 -1.21
CA PHE A 11 -8.02 0.51 -1.92
C PHE A 11 -9.38 0.34 -1.30
N ILE A 12 -10.21 1.37 -1.43
CA ILE A 12 -11.62 1.32 -1.03
C ILE A 12 -12.39 0.60 -2.14
N TYR A 13 -12.88 -0.61 -1.87
CA TYR A 13 -13.92 -1.23 -2.68
C TYR A 13 -15.12 -1.59 -1.78
N GLU A 14 -16.22 -0.88 -1.98
CA GLU A 14 -17.52 -1.21 -1.39
C GLU A 14 -18.22 -2.35 -2.16
N ASP A 15 -17.50 -3.39 -2.56
CA ASP A 15 -18.19 -4.58 -3.07
C ASP A 15 -18.79 -5.35 -1.88
N GLU A 16 -20.01 -5.85 -2.06
CA GLU A 16 -20.91 -6.44 -1.04
C GLU A 16 -20.29 -7.59 -0.21
N ASP A 17 -19.10 -8.08 -0.60
CA ASP A 17 -18.38 -9.19 0.02
C ASP A 17 -17.22 -8.77 0.95
N GLY A 18 -16.93 -7.48 1.10
CA GLY A 18 -15.94 -6.97 2.08
C GLY A 18 -14.47 -7.27 1.76
N TYR A 19 -14.14 -7.41 0.47
CA TYR A 19 -12.77 -7.62 0.00
C TYR A 19 -12.03 -6.27 -0.17
N PHE A 20 -10.77 -6.23 0.27
CA PHE A 20 -9.86 -5.11 0.03
C PHE A 20 -8.92 -5.44 -1.13
N GLU A 21 -8.90 -4.63 -2.18
CA GLU A 21 -7.86 -4.72 -3.20
C GLU A 21 -6.57 -4.11 -2.64
N THR A 22 -5.46 -4.85 -2.78
CA THR A 22 -4.14 -4.39 -2.32
C THR A 22 -3.17 -4.38 -3.48
N GLU A 23 -2.41 -3.29 -3.59
CA GLU A 23 -1.33 -3.15 -4.57
C GLU A 23 0.01 -2.93 -3.86
N ILE A 24 1.09 -3.38 -4.47
CA ILE A 24 2.46 -3.12 -3.99
C ILE A 24 3.29 -2.45 -5.08
N VAL A 25 3.91 -1.32 -4.73
CA VAL A 25 4.90 -0.62 -5.53
C VAL A 25 6.26 -0.85 -4.90
N GLU A 26 7.16 -1.51 -5.62
CA GLU A 26 8.43 -1.97 -5.08
C GLU A 26 9.56 -0.94 -5.21
N ASN A 27 10.51 -0.98 -4.27
CA ASN A 27 11.75 -0.20 -4.32
C ASN A 27 11.52 1.32 -4.47
N VAL A 28 10.56 1.85 -3.71
CA VAL A 28 10.18 3.27 -3.71
C VAL A 28 11.25 4.11 -3.01
N ILE A 29 11.85 5.03 -3.77
CA ILE A 29 12.94 5.92 -3.34
C ILE A 29 12.48 7.35 -3.07
N VAL A 30 11.30 7.74 -3.58
CA VAL A 30 10.66 9.02 -3.26
C VAL A 30 9.19 8.73 -2.96
N LEU A 31 8.70 9.29 -1.86
CA LEU A 31 7.29 9.25 -1.48
C LEU A 31 6.90 10.59 -0.90
N LYS A 32 5.83 11.20 -1.43
CA LYS A 32 5.32 12.50 -0.99
C LYS A 32 3.81 12.46 -0.94
N GLU A 33 3.26 13.06 0.10
CA GLU A 33 1.84 13.39 0.17
C GLU A 33 1.69 14.88 -0.17
N ILE A 34 0.82 15.20 -1.11
CA ILE A 34 0.55 16.55 -1.59
C ILE A 34 -0.93 16.82 -1.35
N LYS A 35 -1.23 17.98 -0.74
CA LYS A 35 -2.59 18.45 -0.53
C LYS A 35 -2.84 19.73 -1.31
N ASP A 36 -3.87 19.73 -2.14
CA ASP A 36 -4.39 20.96 -2.75
C ASP A 36 -5.24 21.71 -1.71
N ILE A 37 -4.91 22.97 -1.46
CA ILE A 37 -5.58 23.78 -0.42
C ILE A 37 -6.91 24.39 -0.89
N ILE A 38 -7.16 24.41 -2.21
CA ILE A 38 -8.36 24.97 -2.83
C ILE A 38 -9.40 23.87 -2.99
N THR A 39 -9.00 22.70 -3.50
CA THR A 39 -9.91 21.56 -3.72
C THR A 39 -9.98 20.62 -2.52
N GLU A 40 -9.04 20.75 -1.57
CA GLU A 40 -8.85 19.84 -0.43
C GLU A 40 -8.44 18.41 -0.82
N GLU A 41 -8.19 18.15 -2.11
CA GLU A 41 -7.76 16.86 -2.63
C GLU A 41 -6.35 16.49 -2.14
N GLU A 42 -6.16 15.22 -1.81
CA GLU A 42 -4.89 14.69 -1.34
C GLU A 42 -4.38 13.64 -2.33
N THR A 43 -3.09 13.72 -2.68
CA THR A 43 -2.46 12.86 -3.68
C THR A 43 -1.14 12.33 -3.14
N LEU A 44 -0.91 11.04 -3.34
CA LEU A 44 0.35 10.40 -3.03
C LEU A 44 1.18 10.29 -4.31
N VAL A 45 2.37 10.87 -4.31
CA VAL A 45 3.32 10.86 -5.43
C VAL A 45 4.53 10.02 -5.06
N TYR A 46 4.88 9.08 -5.93
CA TYR A 46 6.00 8.17 -5.68
C TYR A 46 6.94 8.02 -6.87
N THR A 47 8.16 7.57 -6.60
CA THR A 47 9.15 7.20 -7.61
C THR A 47 9.94 5.98 -7.14
N SER A 48 10.05 4.99 -8.01
CA SER A 48 10.78 3.75 -7.77
C SER A 48 12.21 3.82 -8.29
N ALA A 49 13.06 2.93 -7.79
CA ALA A 49 14.49 2.89 -8.12
C ALA A 49 14.78 2.64 -9.61
N ASP A 50 13.83 2.06 -10.36
CA ASP A 50 13.92 1.86 -11.81
C ASP A 50 13.62 3.14 -12.62
N GLY A 51 13.23 4.23 -11.95
CA GLY A 51 12.87 5.50 -12.55
C GLY A 51 11.39 5.63 -12.92
N SER A 52 10.56 4.63 -12.64
CA SER A 52 9.10 4.75 -12.75
C SER A 52 8.57 5.69 -11.68
N SER A 53 7.57 6.50 -12.04
CA SER A 53 6.93 7.45 -11.14
C SER A 53 5.46 7.55 -11.48
N ASP A 54 4.63 7.66 -10.46
CA ASP A 54 3.19 7.84 -10.64
C ASP A 54 2.61 8.66 -9.48
N GLU A 55 1.34 9.01 -9.62
CA GLU A 55 0.55 9.68 -8.61
C GLU A 55 -0.81 8.98 -8.42
N ILE A 56 -1.27 8.93 -7.18
CA ILE A 56 -2.53 8.28 -6.82
C ILE A 56 -3.36 9.17 -5.90
N SER A 57 -4.66 9.31 -6.21
CA SER A 57 -5.59 10.02 -5.35
C SER A 57 -5.77 9.26 -4.03
N LEU A 58 -5.70 9.97 -2.91
CA LEU A 58 -6.00 9.36 -1.61
C LEU A 58 -7.49 9.16 -1.37
N ASP A 59 -8.36 9.69 -2.23
CA ASP A 59 -9.80 9.40 -2.18
C ASP A 59 -10.11 7.94 -2.56
N ASP A 60 -9.28 7.33 -3.41
CA ASP A 60 -9.42 5.94 -3.85
C ASP A 60 -8.67 4.96 -2.92
N VAL A 61 -7.83 5.48 -2.02
CA VAL A 61 -6.95 4.71 -1.13
C VAL A 61 -7.48 4.80 0.29
N GLU A 62 -7.93 3.68 0.85
CA GLU A 62 -8.37 3.64 2.25
C GLU A 62 -7.20 3.89 3.19
N HIS A 63 -6.05 3.29 2.86
CA HIS A 63 -4.81 3.51 3.59
C HIS A 63 -3.57 3.05 2.82
N TYR A 64 -2.40 3.51 3.25
CA TYR A 64 -1.12 3.08 2.71
C TYR A 64 -0.06 2.83 3.78
N ARG A 65 0.94 2.00 3.44
CA ARG A 65 2.08 1.66 4.31
C ARG A 65 3.38 1.71 3.53
N TYR A 66 4.39 2.39 4.10
CA TYR A 66 5.76 2.39 3.58
C TYR A 66 6.63 1.49 4.45
N VAL A 67 6.99 0.32 3.94
CA VAL A 67 7.57 -0.79 4.71
C VAL A 67 8.88 -1.28 4.10
N SER A 68 9.71 -1.98 4.88
CA SER A 68 10.89 -2.65 4.34
C SER A 68 10.50 -3.63 3.24
N HIS A 69 11.33 -3.72 2.20
CA HIS A 69 11.15 -4.66 1.10
C HIS A 69 11.03 -6.11 1.58
N ASN A 70 11.74 -6.46 2.66
CA ASN A 70 11.69 -7.80 3.24
C ASN A 70 10.66 -7.94 4.37
N SER A 71 9.77 -6.95 4.53
CA SER A 71 8.73 -7.00 5.55
C SER A 71 7.74 -8.14 5.30
N HIS A 72 7.10 -8.60 6.37
CA HIS A 72 6.04 -9.60 6.28
C HIS A 72 4.94 -9.16 5.31
N LEU A 73 4.52 -7.90 5.40
CA LEU A 73 3.45 -7.33 4.57
C LEU A 73 3.85 -7.30 3.08
N SER A 74 5.05 -6.83 2.75
CA SER A 74 5.53 -6.83 1.37
C SER A 74 5.56 -8.23 0.77
N ASN A 75 6.09 -9.20 1.52
CA ASN A 75 6.20 -10.58 1.06
C ASN A 75 4.82 -11.24 0.91
N TYR A 76 3.90 -10.96 1.83
CA TYR A 76 2.53 -11.44 1.78
C TYR A 76 1.84 -11.00 0.48
N ILE A 77 1.83 -9.69 0.17
CA ILE A 77 1.16 -9.16 -1.03
C ILE A 77 1.81 -9.68 -2.32
N ARG A 78 3.16 -9.73 -2.37
CA ARG A 78 3.88 -10.34 -3.52
C ARG A 78 3.50 -11.77 -3.79
N SER A 79 3.35 -12.56 -2.73
CA SER A 79 3.14 -14.00 -2.86
C SER A 79 1.84 -14.30 -3.59
N ASN A 80 0.86 -13.38 -3.54
CA ASN A 80 -0.43 -13.46 -4.22
C ASN A 80 -1.17 -14.80 -3.96
N ASP A 81 -0.71 -15.57 -2.98
CA ASP A 81 -1.46 -16.64 -2.38
C ASP A 81 -2.58 -15.92 -1.67
N ARG A 82 -3.81 -16.19 -2.09
CA ARG A 82 -5.04 -15.81 -1.40
C ARG A 82 -5.09 -16.52 -0.04
N ALA A 83 -4.13 -16.23 0.83
CA ALA A 83 -4.17 -16.64 2.21
C ALA A 83 -5.19 -15.71 2.86
N ASP A 84 -6.28 -16.28 3.37
CA ASP A 84 -7.23 -15.55 4.20
C ASP A 84 -6.46 -15.00 5.40
N CYS A 85 -6.13 -13.71 5.35
CA CYS A 85 -5.44 -13.01 6.42
C CYS A 85 -6.42 -12.17 7.21
N GLU A 86 -6.49 -12.44 8.51
CA GLU A 86 -7.21 -11.62 9.45
C GLU A 86 -6.26 -10.54 9.99
N TRP A 87 -6.74 -9.30 10.03
CA TRP A 87 -6.01 -8.15 10.56
C TRP A 87 -6.75 -7.57 11.76
N ASP A 88 -6.04 -7.13 12.78
CA ASP A 88 -6.65 -6.51 13.96
C ASP A 88 -7.13 -5.09 13.64
N GLN A 89 -7.82 -4.48 14.60
CA GLN A 89 -8.31 -3.10 14.46
C GLN A 89 -7.19 -2.07 14.29
N CYS A 90 -5.95 -2.43 14.66
CA CYS A 90 -4.74 -1.65 14.44
C CYS A 90 -4.03 -2.03 13.12
N ARG A 91 -4.62 -2.95 12.35
CA ARG A 91 -4.15 -3.52 11.07
C ARG A 91 -2.82 -4.26 11.19
N ASN A 92 -2.55 -4.87 12.35
CA ASN A 92 -1.52 -5.89 12.49
C ASN A 92 -2.11 -7.23 12.07
N LEU A 93 -1.27 -8.09 11.50
CA LEU A 93 -1.68 -9.44 11.14
C LEU A 93 -2.06 -10.23 12.40
N ILE A 94 -3.30 -10.74 12.44
CA ILE A 94 -3.79 -11.65 13.48
C ILE A 94 -3.41 -13.09 13.12
N SER A 95 -3.70 -13.51 11.89
CA SER A 95 -3.46 -14.89 11.45
C SER A 95 -3.42 -15.04 9.93
N GLU A 96 -2.73 -16.09 9.49
CA GLU A 96 -2.64 -16.55 8.11
C GLU A 96 -3.13 -18.00 8.06
N THR A 97 -4.01 -18.34 7.12
CA THR A 97 -4.37 -19.73 6.85
C THR A 97 -3.69 -20.19 5.57
N LYS A 98 -2.87 -21.24 5.67
CA LYS A 98 -2.16 -21.89 4.56
C LYS A 98 -3.03 -22.88 3.81
#